data_AF-A0A1C3NLL9-F1
#
_entry.id   AF-A0A1C3NLL9-F1
#
_cell.length_a   1.000
_cell.length_b   1.000
_cell.length_c   1.000
_cell.angle_alpha   90.00
_cell.angle_beta   90.00
_cell.angle_gamma   90.00
#
_symmetry.space_group_name_H-M   'P 1'
#
loop_
_entity.id
_entity.type
_entity.pdbx_description
1 polymer ?
#
loop_
_entity_poly.entity_id
_entity_poly.type
_entity_poly.pdbx_seq_one_letter_code
_entity_poly.pdbx_strand_id
1 'polypeptide(L)'
;MPLAVCVTGANRHDSVAFEEVLDALPAIGGKPGHARRYPRKLHADKAYDIDRCRNALKQRGIIAQIARKGIERNDRLGQHCWVLKRTHAWFAGMGKLRIRFERRIDIHLALLSLACSIICLRMLPGFC
;
A
#
# COMPACT_ATOMS: atom_id res chain seq x y z
N MET A 1 -7.94 -1.00 -3.21
CA MET A 1 -7.33 -1.60 -4.43
C MET A 1 -5.82 -1.43 -4.33
N PRO A 2 -5.02 -2.44 -4.69
CA PRO A 2 -3.56 -2.35 -4.67
C PRO A 2 -3.06 -1.60 -5.92
N LEU A 3 -2.85 -0.29 -5.80
CA LEU A 3 -2.41 0.56 -6.92
C LEU A 3 -0.89 0.57 -7.12
N ALA A 4 -0.14 0.21 -6.07
CA ALA A 4 1.31 0.12 -6.08
C ALA A 4 1.75 -1.02 -5.15
N VAL A 5 2.86 -1.67 -5.48
CA VAL A 5 3.49 -2.72 -4.67
C VAL A 5 5.01 -2.59 -4.78
N CYS A 6 5.72 -2.80 -3.67
CA CYS A 6 7.18 -2.87 -3.63
C CYS A 6 7.59 -4.20 -3.01
N VAL A 7 8.70 -4.76 -3.49
CA VAL A 7 9.26 -6.03 -2.99
C VAL A 7 10.56 -5.73 -2.28
N THR A 8 10.62 -6.05 -0.99
CA THR A 8 11.82 -5.90 -0.17
C THR A 8 12.46 -7.26 0.10
N GLY A 9 13.70 -7.23 0.61
CA GLY A 9 14.32 -8.40 1.20
C GLY A 9 13.55 -8.86 2.44
N ALA A 10 13.65 -10.16 2.76
CA ALA A 10 13.06 -10.71 3.98
C ALA A 10 13.64 -10.03 5.24
N ASN A 11 12.87 -10.03 6.32
CA ASN A 11 13.25 -9.46 7.62
C ASN A 11 13.64 -7.97 7.56
N ARG A 12 13.04 -7.21 6.63
CA ARG A 12 13.13 -5.75 6.58
C ARG A 12 11.83 -5.15 7.10
N HIS A 13 11.96 -4.11 7.92
CA HIS A 13 10.80 -3.39 8.41
C HIS A 13 10.12 -2.63 7.25
N ASP A 14 8.80 -2.76 7.10
CA ASP A 14 8.06 -2.20 5.96
C ASP A 14 8.22 -0.68 5.82
N SER A 15 8.48 0.03 6.93
CA SER A 15 8.76 1.47 6.88
C SER A 15 9.94 1.81 5.97
N VAL A 16 10.89 0.89 5.75
CA VAL A 16 12.05 1.07 4.85
C VAL A 16 11.59 1.38 3.42
N ALA A 17 10.60 0.64 2.91
CA ALA A 17 10.06 0.82 1.55
C ALA A 17 8.93 1.87 1.46
N PHE A 18 8.62 2.57 2.55
CA PHE A 18 7.47 3.47 2.59
C PHE A 18 7.51 4.57 1.53
N GLU A 19 8.66 5.21 1.36
CA GLU A 19 8.86 6.26 0.34
C GLU A 19 8.77 5.70 -1.07
N GLU A 20 9.40 4.55 -1.30
CA GLU A 20 9.38 3.84 -2.57
C GLU A 20 7.95 3.48 -3.00
N VAL A 21 7.14 2.97 -2.06
CA VAL A 21 5.72 2.65 -2.31
C VAL A 21 4.92 3.90 -2.65
N LEU A 22 5.18 5.03 -1.97
CA LEU A 22 4.50 6.29 -2.27
C LEU A 22 4.87 6.81 -3.65
N ASP A 23 6.14 6.69 -4.04
CA ASP A 23 6.61 7.15 -5.34
C ASP A 23 6.19 6.22 -6.47
N ALA A 24 5.94 4.94 -6.18
CA ALA A 24 5.33 4.01 -7.14
C ALA A 24 3.84 4.31 -7.41
N LEU A 25 3.18 5.20 -6.66
CA LEU A 25 1.78 5.55 -6.93
C LEU A 25 1.63 6.19 -8.32
N PRO A 26 0.74 5.65 -9.17
CA PRO A 26 0.47 6.22 -10.47
C PRO A 26 -0.30 7.53 -10.35
N ALA A 27 -0.12 8.44 -11.32
CA ALA A 27 -1.02 9.58 -11.47
C ALA A 27 -2.39 9.09 -11.96
N ILE A 28 -3.44 9.35 -11.20
CA ILE A 28 -4.81 8.93 -11.52
C ILE A 28 -5.55 10.11 -12.17
N GLY A 29 -5.92 9.92 -13.44
CA GLY A 29 -6.72 10.87 -14.22
C GLY A 29 -8.23 10.54 -14.20
N GLY A 30 -8.96 11.04 -15.20
CA GLY A 30 -10.37 10.74 -15.43
C GLY A 30 -11.37 11.77 -14.86
N LYS A 31 -10.88 12.81 -14.18
CA LYS A 31 -11.66 14.00 -13.81
C LYS A 31 -11.05 15.23 -14.44
N PRO A 32 -11.84 16.29 -14.75
CA PRO A 32 -11.29 17.56 -15.24
C PRO A 32 -10.19 18.11 -14.31
N GLY A 33 -9.08 18.56 -14.90
CA GLY A 33 -7.92 19.09 -14.18
C GLY A 33 -6.69 18.18 -14.21
N HIS A 34 -5.66 18.55 -13.43
CA HIS A 34 -4.40 17.81 -13.38
C HIS A 34 -4.59 16.42 -12.72
N ALA A 35 -4.02 15.38 -13.33
CA ALA A 35 -4.07 14.03 -12.81
C ALA A 35 -3.47 13.98 -11.40
N ARG A 36 -4.22 13.41 -10.46
CA ARG A 36 -3.81 13.41 -9.06
C ARG A 36 -2.96 12.18 -8.79
N ARG A 37 -1.71 12.39 -8.39
CA ARG A 37 -0.80 11.30 -7.98
C ARG A 37 -0.94 10.92 -6.50
N TYR A 38 -0.89 11.90 -5.60
CA TYR A 38 -0.86 11.65 -4.17
C TYR A 38 -2.23 11.84 -3.50
N PRO A 39 -2.64 10.94 -2.58
CA PRO A 39 -3.91 11.06 -1.86
C PRO A 39 -3.89 12.24 -0.86
N ARG A 40 -5.07 12.74 -0.45
CA ARG A 40 -5.17 13.85 0.52
C ARG A 40 -4.76 13.41 1.92
N LYS A 41 -5.13 12.19 2.28
CA LYS A 41 -4.93 11.57 3.58
C LYS A 41 -4.39 10.18 3.36
N LEU A 42 -3.45 9.76 4.21
CA LEU A 42 -2.92 8.40 4.21
C LEU A 42 -3.06 7.81 5.61
N HIS A 43 -3.76 6.69 5.68
CA HIS A 43 -3.85 5.88 6.88
C HIS A 43 -2.75 4.82 6.85
N ALA A 44 -1.97 4.71 7.92
CA ALA A 44 -0.99 3.65 8.08
C ALA A 44 -0.95 3.19 9.54
N ASP A 45 -0.36 2.01 9.73
CA ASP A 45 -0.22 1.40 11.03
C ASP A 45 0.63 2.25 11.98
N LYS A 46 0.43 2.08 13.29
CA LYS A 46 1.14 2.84 14.33
C LYS A 46 2.65 2.65 14.24
N ALA A 47 3.11 1.52 13.72
CA ALA A 47 4.51 1.23 13.47
C ALA A 47 5.19 2.26 12.55
N TYR A 48 4.43 2.92 11.67
CA TYR A 48 4.90 3.97 10.75
C TYR A 48 5.03 5.35 11.40
N ASP A 49 4.74 5.49 12.70
CA ASP A 49 5.04 6.69 13.46
C ASP A 49 6.55 6.81 13.67
N ILE A 50 7.22 7.35 12.66
CA ILE A 50 8.65 7.60 12.56
C ILE A 50 8.79 8.90 11.77
N ASP A 51 9.70 9.78 12.20
CA ASP A 51 9.87 11.12 11.60
C ASP A 51 10.11 11.06 10.09
N ARG A 52 10.91 10.09 9.62
CA ARG A 52 11.15 9.87 8.19
C ARG A 52 9.85 9.67 7.40
N CYS A 53 8.95 8.80 7.88
CA CYS A 53 7.68 8.53 7.21
C CYS A 53 6.76 9.78 7.25
N ARG A 54 6.70 10.49 8.37
CA ARG A 54 5.90 11.73 8.48
C ARG A 54 6.43 12.83 7.56
N ASN A 55 7.75 12.97 7.47
CA ASN A 55 8.40 13.94 6.59
C ASN A 55 8.15 13.61 5.11
N ALA A 56 8.24 12.34 4.72
CA ALA A 56 7.93 11.89 3.36
C ALA A 56 6.49 12.24 2.93
N LEU A 57 5.52 12.08 3.84
CA LEU A 57 4.13 12.48 3.62
C LEU A 57 3.99 14.00 3.50
N LYS A 58 4.62 14.76 4.39
CA LYS A 58 4.60 16.23 4.39
C LYS A 58 5.15 16.80 3.08
N GLN A 59 6.28 16.28 2.60
CA GLN A 59 6.89 16.68 1.33
C GLN A 59 5.96 16.47 0.12
N ARG A 60 5.09 15.47 0.17
CA ARG A 60 4.12 15.14 -0.88
C ARG A 60 2.74 15.78 -0.67
N GLY A 61 2.58 16.62 0.35
CA GLY A 61 1.30 17.27 0.69
C GLY A 61 0.23 16.30 1.20
N ILE A 62 0.64 15.14 1.75
CA ILE A 62 -0.27 14.10 2.24
C ILE A 62 -0.47 14.27 3.74
N ILE A 63 -1.73 14.32 4.19
CA ILE A 63 -2.06 14.37 5.61
C ILE A 63 -1.86 12.98 6.22
N ALA A 64 -0.92 12.86 7.17
CA ALA A 64 -0.66 11.63 7.90
C ALA A 64 -1.80 11.32 8.88
N GLN A 65 -2.49 10.20 8.68
CA GLN A 65 -3.43 9.59 9.63
C GLN A 65 -2.75 8.38 10.26
N ILE A 66 -1.70 8.65 11.03
CA ILE A 66 -0.86 7.66 11.70
C ILE A 66 -0.89 7.95 13.19
N ALA A 67 -1.26 6.94 13.98
CA ALA A 67 -1.36 7.09 15.42
C ALA A 67 0.01 7.28 16.08
N ARG A 68 0.10 8.10 17.13
CA ARG A 68 1.38 8.40 17.81
C ARG A 68 1.81 7.28 18.77
N LYS A 69 3.03 6.76 18.61
CA LYS A 69 3.70 5.83 19.55
C LYS A 69 3.78 6.43 20.94
N GLY A 70 3.56 5.60 21.95
CA GLY A 70 3.56 6.01 23.37
C GLY A 70 2.41 6.93 23.83
N ILE A 71 1.67 7.56 22.92
CA ILE A 71 0.65 8.57 23.28
C ILE A 71 -0.77 8.04 23.04
N GLU A 72 -1.07 7.59 21.83
CA GLU A 72 -2.45 7.24 21.45
C GLU A 72 -2.73 5.76 21.68
N ARG A 73 -3.95 5.42 22.12
CA ARG A 73 -4.38 4.04 22.35
C ARG A 73 -4.57 3.28 21.03
N ASN A 74 -4.37 1.97 21.02
CA ASN A 74 -4.34 1.14 19.80
C ASN A 74 -5.76 0.82 19.25
N ASP A 75 -6.79 1.24 19.96
CA ASP A 75 -8.19 0.82 19.84
C ASP A 75 -8.79 1.19 18.48
N ARG A 76 -8.32 2.29 17.88
CA ARG A 76 -8.86 2.87 16.63
C ARG A 76 -8.13 2.40 15.38
N LEU A 77 -6.98 1.74 15.51
CA LEU A 77 -6.20 1.25 14.36
C LEU A 77 -6.93 0.13 13.60
N GLY A 78 -7.66 -0.74 14.31
CA GLY A 78 -8.39 -1.85 13.68
C GLY A 78 -9.38 -1.41 12.59
N GLN A 79 -10.03 -0.25 12.76
CA GLN A 79 -11.05 0.26 11.84
C GLN A 79 -10.50 0.60 10.45
N HIS A 80 -9.23 0.99 10.35
CA HIS A 80 -8.60 1.34 9.07
C HIS A 80 -7.64 0.23 8.60
N CYS A 81 -7.01 -0.51 9.52
CA CYS A 81 -6.10 -1.60 9.18
C CYS A 81 -6.80 -2.79 8.49
N TRP A 82 -8.12 -2.96 8.64
CA TRP A 82 -8.84 -4.04 7.96
C TRP A 82 -8.70 -3.97 6.42
N VAL A 83 -8.58 -2.77 5.83
CA VAL A 83 -8.42 -2.61 4.37
C VAL A 83 -7.08 -3.19 3.90
N LEU A 84 -6.02 -2.95 4.66
CA LEU A 84 -4.69 -3.50 4.38
C LEU A 84 -4.68 -5.03 4.59
N LYS A 85 -5.22 -5.49 5.73
CA LYS A 85 -5.34 -6.93 6.03
C LYS A 85 -6.13 -7.68 4.96
N ARG A 86 -7.25 -7.11 4.50
CA ARG A 86 -8.07 -7.64 3.41
C ARG A 86 -7.26 -7.73 2.11
N THR A 87 -6.48 -6.70 1.79
CA THR A 87 -5.65 -6.70 0.57
C THR A 87 -4.57 -7.78 0.64
N HIS A 88 -3.90 -7.95 1.78
CA HIS A 88 -2.97 -9.07 2.01
C HIS A 88 -3.67 -10.43 1.92
N ALA A 89 -4.89 -10.58 2.45
CA ALA A 89 -5.67 -11.81 2.33
C ALA A 89 -5.99 -12.16 0.86
N TRP A 90 -6.28 -11.16 0.01
CA TRP A 90 -6.48 -11.39 -1.41
C TRP A 90 -5.21 -11.91 -2.10
N PHE A 91 -4.04 -11.37 -1.79
CA PHE A 91 -2.77 -11.90 -2.30
C PHE A 91 -2.52 -13.33 -1.81
N ALA A 92 -2.74 -13.59 -0.52
CA ALA A 92 -2.61 -14.93 0.05
C ALA A 92 -3.61 -15.94 -0.54
N GLY A 93 -4.75 -15.47 -1.06
CA GLY A 93 -5.71 -16.30 -1.79
C GLY A 93 -5.21 -16.77 -3.16
N MET A 94 -4.16 -16.15 -3.73
CA MET A 94 -3.66 -16.46 -5.08
C MET A 94 -2.59 -17.57 -5.12
N GLY A 95 -2.56 -18.48 -4.13
CA GLY A 95 -1.75 -19.70 -4.14
C GLY A 95 -0.24 -19.46 -4.19
N LYS A 96 0.31 -19.22 -5.39
CA LYS A 96 1.73 -18.92 -5.66
C LYS A 96 2.26 -17.68 -4.91
N LEU A 97 1.39 -16.77 -4.50
CA LEU A 97 1.76 -15.59 -3.70
C LEU A 97 1.63 -15.81 -2.19
N ARG A 98 0.93 -16.88 -1.76
CA ARG A 98 0.82 -17.22 -0.33
C ARG A 98 2.15 -17.69 0.23
N ILE A 99 2.83 -18.53 -0.53
CA ILE A 99 4.16 -19.05 -0.23
C ILE A 99 5.02 -18.72 -1.45
N ARG A 100 6.07 -17.94 -1.23
CA ARG A 100 6.99 -17.57 -2.30
C ARG A 100 7.89 -18.76 -2.66
N PHE A 101 7.59 -19.42 -3.77
CA PHE A 101 8.46 -20.44 -4.37
C PHE A 101 9.48 -19.85 -5.35
N GLU A 102 9.18 -18.70 -5.93
CA GLU A 102 10.00 -18.08 -6.96
C GLU A 102 11.31 -17.52 -6.38
N ARG A 103 12.44 -18.12 -6.78
CA ARG A 103 13.79 -17.64 -6.41
C ARG A 103 14.11 -16.31 -7.09
N ARG A 104 13.66 -16.15 -8.34
CA ARG A 104 13.86 -14.96 -9.17
C ARG A 104 12.89 -13.85 -8.80
N ILE A 105 13.42 -12.65 -8.58
CA ILE A 105 12.62 -11.49 -8.14
C ILE A 105 11.74 -10.92 -9.24
N ASP A 106 12.21 -10.97 -10.49
CA ASP A 106 11.49 -10.52 -11.67
C ASP A 106 10.22 -11.34 -11.91
N ILE A 107 10.29 -12.68 -11.76
CA ILE A 107 9.13 -13.56 -11.84
C ILE A 107 8.15 -13.27 -10.70
N HIS A 108 8.66 -13.08 -9.48
CA HIS A 108 7.80 -12.78 -8.33
C HIS A 108 7.08 -11.43 -8.48
N LEU A 109 7.79 -10.41 -8.97
CA LEU A 109 7.21 -9.10 -9.25
C LEU A 109 6.14 -9.17 -10.35
N ALA A 110 6.39 -9.94 -11.42
CA ALA A 110 5.39 -10.16 -12.47
C ALA A 110 4.10 -10.82 -11.93
N LEU A 111 4.23 -11.84 -11.07
CA LEU A 111 3.08 -12.47 -10.42
C LEU A 111 2.33 -11.51 -9.49
N LEU A 112 3.04 -10.68 -8.73
CA LEU A 112 2.44 -9.65 -7.87
C LEU A 112 1.69 -8.61 -8.71
N SER A 113 2.28 -8.11 -9.80
CA SER A 113 1.62 -7.14 -10.69
C SER A 113 0.38 -7.74 -11.36
N LEU A 114 0.43 -9.01 -11.77
CA LEU A 114 -0.73 -9.72 -12.30
C LEU A 114 -1.84 -9.84 -11.24
N ALA A 115 -1.48 -10.19 -10.00
CA ALA A 115 -2.41 -10.25 -8.89
C ALA A 115 -3.06 -8.89 -8.58
N CYS A 116 -2.27 -7.81 -8.54
CA CYS A 116 -2.76 -6.45 -8.39
C CYS A 116 -3.80 -6.12 -9.47
N SER A 117 -3.48 -6.44 -10.73
CA SER A 117 -4.35 -6.20 -11.88
C SER A 117 -5.68 -6.95 -11.77
N ILE A 118 -5.65 -8.23 -11.38
CA ILE A 118 -6.86 -9.05 -11.16
C ILE A 118 -7.70 -8.48 -10.02
N ILE A 119 -7.09 -8.08 -8.90
CA ILE A 119 -7.80 -7.49 -7.76
C ILE A 119 -8.46 -6.16 -8.18
N CYS A 120 -7.73 -5.31 -8.90
CA CYS A 120 -8.26 -4.05 -9.41
C CYS A 120 -9.44 -4.30 -10.35
N LEU A 121 -9.32 -5.22 -11.30
CA LEU A 121 -10.40 -5.56 -12.24
C LEU A 121 -11.68 -6.03 -11.51
N ARG A 122 -11.53 -6.91 -10.51
CA ARG A 122 -12.68 -7.41 -9.72
C ARG A 122 -13.38 -6.36 -8.87
N MET A 123 -12.66 -5.29 -8.52
CA MET A 123 -13.13 -4.23 -7.64
C MET A 123 -13.73 -3.05 -8.41
N LEU A 124 -13.49 -2.97 -9.73
CA LEU A 124 -14.18 -2.00 -10.57
C LEU A 124 -15.66 -2.43 -10.67
N PRO A 125 -16.61 -1.51 -10.48
CA PRO A 125 -17.99 -1.79 -10.87
C PRO A 125 -17.96 -2.20 -12.35
N GLY A 126 -18.67 -3.27 -12.70
CA GLY A 126 -18.78 -3.70 -14.09
C GLY A 126 -19.15 -2.49 -14.94
N PHE A 127 -18.48 -2.32 -16.09
CA PHE A 127 -18.82 -1.27 -17.04
C PHE A 127 -20.31 -1.40 -17.39
N CYS A 128 -21.13 -0.56 -16.75
CA CYS A 128 -22.54 -0.31 -17.01
C CYS A 128 -22.71 1.20 -16.99
#